data_AF-A0A5M3MK07-F1
#
_entry.id   AF-A0A5M3MK07-F1
#
_cell.length_a   1.000
_cell.length_b   1.000
_cell.length_c   1.000
_cell.angle_alpha   90.00
_cell.angle_beta   90.00
_cell.angle_gamma   90.00
#
_symmetry.space_group_name_H-M   'P 1'
#
loop_
_entity.id
_entity.type
_entity.pdbx_description
1 polymer ?
#
loop_
_entity_poly.entity_id
_entity_poly.type
_entity_poly.pdbx_seq_one_letter_code
_entity_poly.pdbx_strand_id
1 'polypeptide(L)'
;FLYVDDNFGSERPGHVLFYAPYGTWLPASQARILELWDELGIPHEEKKQLYGTSLPIIGFLVDTAAMSATMTAESRDALIEFIHEFTSRLHRRCLRDFQRLAGYVNWALNVYPLLRPGLTTAYDKTRGKHHAFAKIWLNKALITELNWLVTHLARSQGVFFFRSIFWD
;
A
#
# COMPACT_ATOMS: atom_id res chain seq x y z
N PHE A 1 -16.68 2.80 0.59
CA PHE A 1 -15.94 1.79 -0.21
C PHE A 1 -15.63 0.61 0.70
N LEU A 2 -15.72 -0.61 0.19
CA LEU A 2 -15.53 -1.83 0.97
C LEU A 2 -14.48 -2.71 0.29
N TYR A 3 -13.52 -3.18 1.06
CA TYR A 3 -12.55 -4.18 0.65
C TYR A 3 -12.47 -5.26 1.73
N VAL A 4 -13.16 -6.38 1.51
CA VAL A 4 -13.31 -7.45 2.50
C VAL A 4 -13.89 -6.89 3.81
N ASP A 5 -13.10 -6.77 4.87
CA ASP A 5 -13.45 -6.23 6.19
C ASP A 5 -13.08 -4.75 6.37
N ASP A 6 -12.31 -4.16 5.45
CA ASP A 6 -11.96 -2.75 5.47
C ASP A 6 -13.07 -1.89 4.86
N ASN A 7 -13.58 -0.94 5.65
CA ASN A 7 -14.54 0.07 5.19
C ASN A 7 -13.97 1.48 5.33
N PHE A 8 -14.09 2.28 4.28
CA PHE A 8 -13.62 3.66 4.25
C PHE A 8 -14.55 4.54 3.41
N GLY A 9 -14.68 5.79 3.83
CA GLY A 9 -15.55 6.77 3.20
C GLY A 9 -15.05 8.19 3.41
N SER A 10 -15.72 9.13 2.76
CA SER A 10 -15.47 10.56 2.94
C SER A 10 -16.71 11.23 3.52
N GLU A 11 -16.47 12.27 4.32
CA GLU A 11 -17.49 13.10 4.93
C GLU A 11 -17.08 14.56 4.83
N ARG A 12 -18.06 15.47 4.77
CA ARG A 12 -17.78 16.90 4.78
C ARG A 12 -17.26 17.33 6.15
N PRO A 13 -16.26 18.23 6.23
CA PRO A 13 -15.81 18.78 7.51
C PRO A 13 -16.98 19.36 8.31
N GLY A 14 -17.04 19.02 9.60
CA GLY A 14 -18.09 19.48 10.52
C GLY A 14 -19.41 18.69 10.46
N HIS A 15 -19.58 17.79 9.49
CA HIS A 15 -20.77 16.93 9.45
C HIS A 15 -20.54 15.68 10.33
N VAL A 16 -20.91 15.81 11.60
CA VAL A 16 -20.69 14.80 12.64
C VAL A 16 -21.98 14.38 13.32
N LEU A 17 -22.00 13.16 13.86
CA LEU A 17 -23.07 12.62 14.71
C LEU A 17 -22.46 12.06 16.00
N PHE A 18 -23.17 12.22 17.11
CA PHE A 18 -22.78 11.63 18.38
C PHE A 18 -23.13 10.14 18.37
N TYR A 19 -22.12 9.28 18.49
CA TYR A 19 -22.29 7.84 18.51
C TYR A 19 -22.23 7.35 19.95
N ALA A 20 -23.41 7.07 20.53
CA ALA A 20 -23.57 6.78 21.95
C ALA A 20 -22.76 5.57 22.46
N PRO A 21 -22.62 4.45 21.72
CA PRO A 21 -21.86 3.29 22.19
C PRO A 21 -20.39 3.59 22.52
N TYR A 22 -19.78 4.56 21.84
CA TYR A 22 -18.40 5.02 22.11
C TYR A 22 -18.35 6.36 22.84
N GLY A 23 -19.48 7.03 23.04
CA GLY A 23 -19.53 8.31 23.74
C GLY A 23 -18.76 9.44 23.05
N THR A 24 -18.64 9.41 21.72
CA THR A 24 -17.85 10.39 20.96
C THR A 24 -18.56 10.87 19.69
N TRP A 25 -18.10 11.98 19.13
CA TRP A 25 -18.57 12.52 17.86
C TRP A 25 -17.75 11.93 16.71
N LEU A 26 -18.43 11.33 15.75
CA LEU A 26 -17.83 10.72 14.57
C LEU A 26 -18.37 11.40 13.30
N PRO A 27 -17.66 11.32 12.16
CA PRO A 27 -18.22 11.63 10.86
C PRO A 27 -19.60 10.99 10.67
N ALA A 28 -20.57 11.75 10.16
CA ALA A 28 -21.97 11.32 10.14
C ALA A 28 -22.16 9.98 9.41
N SER A 29 -21.57 9.84 8.21
CA SER A 29 -21.56 8.56 7.47
C SER A 29 -20.94 7.39 8.24
N GLN A 30 -19.88 7.62 9.02
CA GLN A 30 -19.25 6.59 9.85
C GLN A 30 -20.19 6.17 10.99
N ALA A 31 -20.76 7.12 11.73
CA ALA A 31 -21.70 6.83 12.80
C ALA A 31 -22.91 6.03 12.30
N ARG A 32 -23.48 6.39 11.14
CA ARG A 32 -24.61 5.65 10.53
C ARG A 32 -24.28 4.21 10.19
N ILE A 33 -23.06 3.95 9.74
CA ILE A 33 -22.61 2.58 9.46
C ILE A 33 -22.46 1.78 10.74
N LEU A 34 -21.94 2.39 11.80
CA LEU A 34 -21.82 1.74 13.11
C LEU A 34 -23.19 1.43 13.72
N GLU A 35 -24.14 2.37 13.64
CA GLU A 35 -25.53 2.13 14.05
C GLU A 35 -26.17 0.96 13.30
N LEU A 36 -25.91 0.85 11.98
CA LEU A 36 -26.37 -0.29 11.19
C LEU A 36 -25.70 -1.60 11.64
N TRP A 37 -24.41 -1.57 11.97
CA TRP A 37 -23.71 -2.74 12.49
C TRP A 37 -24.23 -3.17 13.86
N ASP A 38 -24.58 -2.23 14.74
CA ASP A 38 -25.25 -2.51 16.00
C ASP A 38 -26.59 -3.23 15.76
N GLU A 39 -27.40 -2.73 14.83
CA GLU A 39 -28.69 -3.33 14.47
C GLU A 39 -28.54 -4.75 13.92
N LEU A 40 -27.50 -4.98 13.11
CA LEU A 40 -27.20 -6.29 12.51
C LEU A 40 -26.44 -7.23 13.46
N GLY A 41 -25.99 -6.76 14.62
CA GLY A 41 -25.15 -7.52 15.55
C GLY A 41 -23.75 -7.82 15.02
N ILE A 42 -23.22 -6.98 14.13
CA ILE A 42 -21.85 -7.10 13.59
C ILE A 42 -20.87 -6.47 14.58
N PRO A 43 -19.86 -7.21 15.08
CA PRO A 43 -18.93 -6.66 16.06
C PRO A 43 -17.99 -5.63 15.44
N HIS A 44 -17.71 -4.55 16.17
CA HIS A 44 -16.74 -3.53 15.79
C HIS A 44 -16.01 -2.95 17.02
N GLU A 45 -14.82 -2.39 16.80
CA GLU A 45 -13.94 -1.89 17.86
C GLU A 45 -13.65 -0.40 17.68
N GLU A 46 -13.75 0.37 18.77
CA GLU A 46 -13.59 1.83 18.78
C GLU A 46 -12.21 2.25 18.29
N LYS A 47 -11.15 1.58 18.75
CA LYS A 47 -9.76 1.85 18.35
C LYS A 47 -9.48 1.67 16.85
N LYS A 48 -10.37 0.98 16.11
CA LYS A 48 -10.27 0.80 14.65
C LYS A 48 -11.06 1.85 13.89
N GLN A 49 -11.89 2.65 14.57
CA GLN A 49 -12.71 3.70 13.97
C GLN A 49 -11.90 4.98 13.78
N LEU A 50 -11.07 4.99 12.75
CA LEU A 50 -10.22 6.12 12.42
C LEU A 50 -10.96 7.14 11.56
N TYR A 51 -10.72 8.43 11.79
CA TYR A 51 -11.17 9.52 10.94
C TYR A 51 -10.13 10.65 10.92
N GLY A 52 -10.08 11.39 9.81
CA GLY A 52 -9.11 12.46 9.60
C GLY A 52 -8.84 12.69 8.13
N THR A 53 -7.90 13.58 7.83
CA THR A 53 -7.48 13.88 6.45
C THR A 53 -6.43 12.93 5.92
N SER A 54 -5.78 12.14 6.78
CA SER A 54 -4.73 11.20 6.40
C SER A 54 -4.94 9.89 7.15
N LEU A 55 -5.23 8.81 6.42
CA LEU A 55 -5.59 7.51 7.01
C LEU A 55 -4.87 6.36 6.28
N PRO A 56 -4.49 5.29 7.00
CA PRO A 56 -4.11 4.05 6.37
C PRO A 56 -5.35 3.37 5.77
N ILE A 57 -5.35 3.17 4.45
CA ILE A 57 -6.41 2.48 3.70
C ILE A 57 -5.74 1.33 2.94
N ILE A 58 -6.18 0.09 3.20
CA ILE A 58 -5.68 -1.15 2.59
C ILE A 58 -4.14 -1.30 2.63
N GLY A 59 -3.45 -0.65 3.57
CA GLY A 59 -1.99 -0.65 3.68
C GLY A 59 -1.25 0.49 2.98
N PHE A 60 -1.97 1.47 2.40
CA PHE A 60 -1.42 2.73 1.91
C PHE A 60 -1.85 3.90 2.80
N LEU A 61 -0.98 4.87 2.99
CA LEU A 61 -1.36 6.15 3.58
C LEU A 61 -2.03 7.00 2.50
N VAL A 62 -3.32 7.28 2.68
CA VAL A 62 -4.12 8.13 1.80
C VAL A 62 -4.33 9.47 2.49
N ASP A 63 -3.88 10.54 1.86
CA ASP A 63 -4.01 11.91 2.36
C ASP A 63 -4.94 12.72 1.43
N THR A 64 -6.10 13.09 1.95
CA THR A 64 -7.11 13.85 1.21
C THR A 64 -6.81 15.35 1.16
N ALA A 65 -5.95 15.88 2.04
CA ALA A 65 -5.55 17.29 1.99
C ALA A 65 -4.46 17.50 0.93
N ALA A 66 -3.48 16.60 0.87
CA ALA A 66 -2.46 16.58 -0.18
C ALA A 66 -2.94 15.92 -1.48
N MET A 67 -4.13 15.29 -1.47
CA MET A 67 -4.68 14.49 -2.57
C MET A 67 -3.71 13.44 -3.09
N SER A 68 -3.08 12.71 -2.16
CA SER A 68 -2.04 11.73 -2.45
C SER A 68 -2.29 10.37 -1.82
N ALA A 69 -1.66 9.34 -2.38
CA ALA A 69 -1.50 8.05 -1.72
C ALA A 69 -0.06 7.56 -1.85
N THR A 70 0.46 7.01 -0.77
CA THR A 70 1.83 6.50 -0.69
C THR A 70 1.88 5.31 0.28
N MET A 71 2.98 4.55 0.27
CA MET A 71 3.20 3.56 1.34
C MET A 71 3.51 4.29 2.65
N THR A 72 3.15 3.70 3.79
CA THR A 72 3.67 4.18 5.08
C THR A 72 5.20 4.06 5.10
N ALA A 73 5.87 4.87 5.93
CA ALA A 73 7.32 4.85 6.02
C ALA A 73 7.83 3.44 6.38
N GLU A 74 7.17 2.79 7.33
CA GLU A 74 7.51 1.46 7.81
C GLU A 74 7.37 0.40 6.71
N SER A 75 6.25 0.44 5.96
CA SER A 75 6.02 -0.51 4.87
C SER A 75 7.01 -0.32 3.71
N ARG A 76 7.32 0.94 3.40
CA ARG A 76 8.33 1.28 2.38
C ARG A 76 9.72 0.81 2.80
N ASP A 77 10.11 1.07 4.04
CA ASP A 77 11.44 0.71 4.55
C ASP A 77 11.59 -0.82 4.63
N ALA A 78 10.53 -1.54 5.02
CA ALA A 78 10.50 -3.00 4.99
C ALA A 78 10.64 -3.57 3.56
N LEU A 79 10.03 -2.93 2.56
CA LEU A 79 10.22 -3.32 1.16
C LEU A 79 11.65 -3.06 0.68
N ILE A 80 12.22 -1.91 1.04
CA ILE A 80 13.61 -1.56 0.70
C ILE A 80 14.58 -2.57 1.32
N GLU A 81 14.40 -2.90 2.60
CA GLU A 81 15.19 -3.91 3.30
C GLU A 81 15.05 -5.28 2.64
N PHE A 82 13.84 -5.69 2.28
CA PHE A 82 13.58 -6.94 1.56
C PHE A 82 14.34 -7.00 0.23
N ILE A 83 14.37 -5.92 -0.55
CA ILE A 83 15.11 -5.87 -1.82
C ILE A 83 16.63 -5.91 -1.59
N HIS A 84 17.11 -5.23 -0.55
CA HIS A 84 18.52 -5.31 -0.15
C HIS A 84 18.90 -6.74 0.27
N GLU A 85 18.08 -7.41 1.07
CA GLU A 85 18.30 -8.81 1.45
C GLU A 85 18.31 -9.71 0.21
N PHE A 86 17.35 -9.54 -0.71
CA PHE A 86 17.26 -10.30 -1.94
C PHE A 86 18.53 -10.17 -2.80
N THR A 87 19.08 -8.95 -2.90
CA THR A 87 20.29 -8.65 -3.68
C THR A 87 21.60 -8.95 -2.93
N SER A 88 21.55 -9.20 -1.61
CA SER A 88 22.72 -9.51 -0.78
C SER A 88 23.30 -10.90 -1.03
N ARG A 89 24.59 -11.08 -0.66
CA ARG A 89 25.50 -12.27 -0.52
C ARG A 89 25.27 -13.57 -1.33
N LEU A 90 24.04 -13.98 -1.62
CA LEU A 90 23.72 -15.14 -2.43
C LEU A 90 23.55 -14.73 -3.90
N HIS A 91 24.45 -15.23 -4.75
CA HIS A 91 24.39 -14.99 -6.19
C HIS A 91 23.23 -15.73 -6.89
N ARG A 92 22.47 -16.58 -6.19
CA ARG A 92 21.33 -17.33 -6.74
C ARG A 92 20.14 -17.29 -5.80
N ARG A 93 18.95 -17.11 -6.38
CA ARG A 93 17.64 -17.18 -5.70
C ARG A 93 16.76 -18.21 -6.36
N CYS A 94 15.81 -18.81 -5.65
CA CYS A 94 14.87 -19.72 -6.30
C CYS A 94 13.78 -18.95 -7.05
N LEU A 95 13.09 -19.59 -7.99
CA LEU A 95 11.96 -18.97 -8.70
C LEU A 95 10.90 -18.41 -7.74
N ARG A 96 10.62 -19.13 -6.65
CA ARG A 96 9.71 -18.66 -5.60
C ARG A 96 10.16 -17.34 -4.98
N ASP A 97 11.46 -17.14 -4.75
CA ASP A 97 11.98 -15.88 -4.20
C ASP A 97 11.76 -14.73 -5.18
N PHE A 98 11.99 -14.97 -6.49
CA PHE A 98 11.71 -13.98 -7.53
C PHE A 98 10.22 -13.64 -7.61
N GLN A 99 9.34 -14.64 -7.49
CA GLN A 99 7.88 -14.41 -7.49
C GLN A 99 7.43 -13.61 -6.27
N ARG A 100 8.02 -13.87 -5.09
CA ARG A 100 7.78 -13.07 -3.87
C ARG A 100 8.24 -11.64 -4.07
N LEU A 101 9.43 -11.42 -4.63
CA LEU A 101 9.93 -10.09 -4.98
C LEU A 101 8.99 -9.36 -5.94
N ALA A 102 8.61 -10.01 -7.05
CA ALA A 102 7.73 -9.42 -8.04
C ALA A 102 6.36 -9.07 -7.44
N GLY A 103 5.77 -9.95 -6.63
CA GLY A 103 4.51 -9.70 -5.93
C GLY A 103 4.59 -8.52 -4.97
N TYR A 104 5.64 -8.46 -4.14
CA TYR A 104 5.78 -7.39 -3.15
C TYR A 104 6.04 -6.04 -3.82
N VAL A 105 6.89 -6.00 -4.85
CA VAL A 105 7.11 -4.78 -5.63
C VAL A 105 5.85 -4.37 -6.40
N ASN A 106 5.12 -5.31 -7.02
CA ASN A 106 3.86 -5.02 -7.71
C ASN A 106 2.84 -4.34 -6.79
N TRP A 107 2.79 -4.72 -5.51
CA TRP A 107 1.94 -4.04 -4.54
C TRP A 107 2.31 -2.56 -4.41
N ALA A 108 3.60 -2.24 -4.24
CA ALA A 108 4.10 -0.88 -4.19
C ALA A 108 3.84 -0.08 -5.48
N LEU A 109 3.82 -0.75 -6.65
CA LEU A 109 3.57 -0.10 -7.94
C LEU A 109 2.15 0.49 -8.08
N ASN A 110 1.21 0.16 -7.20
CA ASN A 110 -0.10 0.84 -7.14
C ASN A 110 0.04 2.33 -6.78
N VAL A 111 1.02 2.67 -5.93
CA VAL A 111 1.32 4.04 -5.50
C VAL A 111 2.65 4.56 -6.04
N TYR A 112 3.39 3.75 -6.79
CA TYR A 112 4.63 4.16 -7.48
C TYR A 112 4.68 3.66 -8.94
N PRO A 113 3.69 4.00 -9.79
CA PRO A 113 3.54 3.42 -11.12
C PRO A 113 4.74 3.70 -12.05
N LEU A 114 5.48 4.79 -11.83
CA LEU A 114 6.68 5.12 -12.61
C LEU A 114 7.87 4.19 -12.33
N LEU A 115 7.80 3.36 -11.29
CA LEU A 115 8.86 2.39 -10.96
C LEU A 115 8.67 1.02 -11.62
N ARG A 116 7.62 0.85 -12.44
CA ARG A 116 7.35 -0.38 -13.21
C ARG A 116 8.57 -0.94 -13.96
N PRO A 117 9.46 -0.12 -14.57
CA PRO A 117 10.66 -0.64 -15.23
C PRO A 117 11.57 -1.46 -14.29
N GLY A 118 11.49 -1.25 -12.98
CA GLY A 118 12.32 -1.93 -11.97
C GLY A 118 12.03 -3.42 -11.75
N LEU A 119 11.11 -4.02 -12.52
CA LEU A 119 10.86 -5.47 -12.53
C LEU A 119 11.14 -6.13 -13.89
N THR A 120 11.55 -5.38 -14.91
CA THR A 120 11.69 -5.89 -16.28
C THR A 120 12.68 -7.07 -16.32
N THR A 121 13.87 -6.87 -15.75
CA THR A 121 14.92 -7.90 -15.74
C THR A 121 14.50 -9.11 -14.90
N ALA A 122 13.72 -8.91 -13.83
CA ALA A 122 13.20 -9.99 -13.01
C ALA A 122 12.20 -10.87 -13.76
N TYR A 123 11.27 -10.26 -14.51
CA TYR A 123 10.32 -11.00 -15.35
C TYR A 123 11.00 -11.74 -16.49
N ASP A 124 11.94 -11.10 -17.19
CA ASP A 124 12.71 -11.75 -18.26
C ASP A 124 13.48 -12.97 -17.74
N LYS A 125 14.06 -12.87 -16.55
CA LYS A 125 14.77 -13.99 -15.91
C LYS A 125 13.86 -15.13 -15.48
N THR A 126 12.60 -14.87 -15.17
CA THR A 126 11.67 -15.88 -14.67
C THR A 126 10.75 -16.44 -15.76
N ARG A 127 10.71 -15.79 -16.93
CA ARG A 127 9.93 -16.21 -18.09
C ARG A 127 10.19 -17.68 -18.44
N GLY A 128 9.10 -18.43 -18.60
CA GLY A 128 9.13 -19.85 -18.98
C GLY A 128 9.68 -20.81 -17.91
N LYS A 129 9.93 -20.34 -16.68
CA LYS A 129 10.37 -21.19 -15.57
C LYS A 129 9.18 -21.56 -14.71
N HIS A 130 9.06 -22.85 -14.41
CA HIS A 130 7.92 -23.41 -13.65
C HIS A 130 8.35 -24.12 -12.35
N HIS A 131 9.62 -24.50 -12.23
CA HIS A 131 10.13 -25.18 -11.04
C HIS A 131 10.44 -24.18 -9.92
N ALA A 132 9.60 -24.15 -8.87
CA ALA A 132 9.67 -23.18 -7.78
C ALA A 132 11.05 -23.07 -7.11
N PHE A 133 11.75 -24.19 -6.94
CA PHE A 133 13.05 -24.24 -6.26
C PHE A 133 14.26 -24.15 -7.20
N ALA A 134 14.03 -24.01 -8.52
CA ALA A 134 15.11 -23.84 -9.48
C ALA A 134 15.92 -22.58 -9.17
N LYS A 135 17.23 -22.74 -9.04
CA LYS A 135 18.15 -21.65 -8.70
C LYS A 135 18.42 -20.79 -9.94
N ILE A 136 18.14 -19.50 -9.84
CA ILE A 136 18.31 -18.49 -10.87
C ILE A 136 19.39 -17.52 -10.41
N TRP A 137 20.37 -17.26 -11.27
CA TRP A 137 21.44 -16.31 -10.99
C TRP A 137 20.96 -14.86 -10.96
N LEU A 138 21.43 -14.11 -9.96
CA LEU A 138 21.37 -12.65 -9.92
C LEU A 138 22.51 -12.11 -10.78
N ASN A 139 22.20 -11.47 -11.91
CA ASN A 139 23.22 -10.83 -12.76
C ASN A 139 23.35 -9.34 -12.41
N LYS A 140 24.40 -8.71 -12.92
CA LYS A 140 24.66 -7.29 -12.71
C LYS A 140 23.48 -6.42 -13.14
N ALA A 141 22.84 -6.72 -14.27
CA ALA A 141 21.67 -5.99 -14.77
C ALA A 141 20.52 -5.98 -13.76
N LEU A 142 20.14 -7.14 -13.21
CA LEU A 142 19.09 -7.25 -12.20
C LEU A 142 19.44 -6.48 -10.93
N ILE A 143 20.68 -6.60 -10.46
CA ILE A 143 21.13 -5.89 -9.25
C ILE A 143 21.08 -4.38 -9.48
N THR A 144 21.54 -3.90 -10.63
CA THR A 144 21.47 -2.48 -10.99
C THR A 144 20.02 -1.98 -11.06
N GLU A 145 19.12 -2.74 -11.67
CA GLU A 145 17.68 -2.41 -11.78
C GLU A 145 17.01 -2.35 -10.40
N LEU A 146 17.26 -3.32 -9.53
CA LEU A 146 16.69 -3.34 -8.18
C LEU A 146 17.26 -2.23 -7.29
N ASN A 147 18.55 -1.91 -7.41
CA ASN A 147 19.15 -0.77 -6.72
C ASN A 147 18.60 0.58 -7.22
N TRP A 148 18.34 0.69 -8.53
CA TRP A 148 17.63 1.84 -9.10
C TRP A 148 16.24 1.96 -8.47
N LEU A 149 15.48 0.87 -8.39
CA LEU A 149 14.15 0.85 -7.79
C LEU A 149 14.18 1.27 -6.31
N VAL A 150 15.10 0.74 -5.50
CA VAL A 150 15.29 1.13 -4.09
C VAL A 150 15.59 2.63 -3.96
N THR A 151 16.51 3.14 -4.78
CA THR A 151 16.90 4.56 -4.74
C THR A 151 15.71 5.49 -5.01
N HIS A 152 14.82 5.09 -5.91
CA HIS A 152 13.63 5.87 -6.25
C HIS A 152 12.49 5.67 -5.24
N LEU A 153 12.30 4.46 -4.70
CA LEU A 153 11.35 4.22 -3.61
C LEU A 153 11.63 5.13 -2.41
N ALA A 154 12.90 5.20 -1.99
CA ALA A 154 13.30 6.01 -0.84
C ALA A 154 13.03 7.51 -1.00
N ARG A 155 12.89 8.01 -2.23
CA ARG A 155 12.68 9.44 -2.54
C ARG A 155 11.27 9.76 -3.02
N SER A 156 10.46 8.73 -3.33
CA SER A 156 9.15 8.92 -3.93
C SER A 156 8.12 9.37 -2.90
N GLN A 157 7.24 10.29 -3.33
CA GLN A 157 6.13 10.80 -2.53
C GLN A 157 4.80 10.07 -2.78
N GLY A 158 4.79 9.10 -3.69
CA GLY A 158 3.58 8.34 -4.04
C GLY A 158 2.93 8.83 -5.32
N VAL A 159 1.61 8.62 -5.42
CA VAL A 159 0.76 9.16 -6.47
C VAL A 159 -0.05 10.34 -5.96
N PHE A 160 -0.34 11.28 -6.84
CA PHE A 160 -1.27 12.38 -6.59
C PHE A 160 -2.49 12.19 -7.50
N PHE A 161 -3.68 12.19 -6.92
CA PHE A 161 -4.91 11.85 -7.63
C PHE A 161 -5.46 13.01 -8.46
N PHE A 162 -5.36 14.24 -7.94
CA PHE A 162 -5.79 15.47 -8.62
C PHE A 162 -4.99 16.68 -8.12
N ARG A 163 -4.83 17.72 -8.93
CA ARG A 163 -4.56 19.07 -8.40
C ARG A 163 -5.88 19.60 -7.85
N SER A 164 -5.89 20.05 -6.59
CA SER A 164 -7.01 20.83 -6.04
C SER A 164 -7.24 22.04 -6.96
N ILE A 165 -8.31 22.00 -7.76
CA ILE A 165 -8.84 23.18 -8.41
C ILE A 165 -9.81 23.76 -7.39
N PHE A 166 -9.39 24.80 -6.68
CA PHE A 166 -10.35 25.62 -5.95
C PHE A 166 -11.31 26.19 -7.00
N TRP A 167 -12.58 25.84 -6.89
CA TRP A 167 -13.64 26.54 -7.60
C TRP A 167 -14.03 27.71 -6.71
N ASP A 168 -13.56 28.91 -7.07
CA ASP A 168 -14.03 30.19 -6.50
C ASP A 168 -15.48 30.46 -6.92
#